data_AF-A0A9X8GA71-F1
#
_entry.id   AF-A0A9X8GA71-F1
#
_cell.length_a   1.000
_cell.length_b   1.000
_cell.length_c   1.000
_cell.angle_alpha   90.00
_cell.angle_beta   90.00
_cell.angle_gamma   90.00
#
_symmetry.space_group_name_H-M   'P 1'
#
loop_
_entity.id
_entity.type
_entity.pdbx_description
1 polymer ?
#
loop_
_entity_poly.entity_id
_entity_poly.type
_entity_poly.pdbx_seq_one_letter_code
_entity_poly.pdbx_strand_id
1 'polypeptide(L)'
;MTDAKTPLSEIEEGVAYEILADIGNSNSSVEITKKGERVQIYIKGLDFSDTIFIHNFIPSEIMKLGLEAKEYEKEWCDVNNLTLGDVDLLGTLAYETHHGIVNLGERFKEVAQIVKNERKGE
;
A
#
# COMPACT_ATOMS: atom_id res chain seq x y z
N MET A 1 7.70 -9.48 13.65
CA MET A 1 6.62 -9.42 12.64
C MET A 1 5.37 -8.96 13.36
N THR A 2 4.76 -7.90 12.86
CA THR A 2 3.57 -7.24 13.41
C THR A 2 2.32 -7.96 12.91
N ASP A 3 1.22 -7.88 13.66
CA ASP A 3 -0.07 -8.42 13.21
C ASP A 3 -0.64 -7.53 12.11
N ALA A 4 -1.14 -8.12 11.02
CA ALA A 4 -1.82 -7.37 9.96
C ALA A 4 -3.07 -6.64 10.47
N LYS A 5 -3.69 -7.14 11.56
CA LYS A 5 -4.84 -6.51 12.21
C LYS A 5 -4.48 -5.31 13.08
N THR A 6 -3.20 -5.02 13.29
CA THR A 6 -2.78 -3.83 14.04
C THR A 6 -3.30 -2.57 13.34
N PRO A 7 -4.03 -1.68 14.03
CA PRO A 7 -4.46 -0.40 13.47
C PRO A 7 -3.29 0.50 13.07
N LEU A 8 -3.40 1.20 11.95
CA LEU A 8 -2.41 2.17 11.47
C LEU A 8 -2.23 3.37 12.43
N SER A 9 -3.24 3.63 13.27
CA SER A 9 -3.18 4.64 14.33
C SER A 9 -2.27 4.25 15.49
N GLU A 10 -2.00 2.95 15.67
CA GLU A 10 -1.20 2.42 16.79
C GLU A 10 0.30 2.33 16.49
N ILE A 11 0.69 2.45 15.22
CA ILE A 11 2.11 2.41 14.85
C ILE A 11 2.80 3.76 15.02
N GLU A 12 4.06 3.72 15.47
CA GLU A 12 4.90 4.90 15.69
C GLU A 12 5.33 5.53 14.37
N GLU A 13 5.34 6.86 14.31
CA GLU A 13 5.77 7.61 13.13
C GLU A 13 7.28 7.43 12.88
N GLY A 14 7.65 7.19 11.62
CA GLY A 14 9.04 6.98 11.20
C GLY A 14 9.63 5.61 11.54
N VAL A 15 8.90 4.74 12.24
CA VAL A 15 9.31 3.35 12.52
C VAL A 15 8.74 2.42 11.46
N ALA A 16 9.58 1.51 10.95
CA ALA A 16 9.18 0.49 9.99
C ALA A 16 8.62 -0.75 10.70
N TYR A 17 7.40 -1.15 10.33
CA TYR A 17 6.73 -2.34 10.83
C TYR A 17 6.58 -3.36 9.70
N GLU A 18 6.94 -4.61 9.96
CA GLU A 18 6.92 -5.67 8.97
C GLU A 18 5.77 -6.65 9.24
N ILE A 19 4.92 -6.87 8.24
CA ILE A 19 3.84 -7.87 8.24
C ILE A 19 4.08 -8.91 7.15
N LEU A 20 3.40 -10.07 7.25
CA LEU A 20 3.30 -10.97 6.10
C LEU A 20 2.44 -10.31 5.02
N ALA A 21 2.88 -10.40 3.77
CA ALA A 21 2.10 -9.90 2.64
C ALA A 21 0.87 -10.78 2.41
N ASP A 22 -0.27 -10.19 2.09
CA ASP A 22 -1.53 -10.92 1.83
C ASP A 22 -1.53 -11.67 0.48
N ILE A 23 -0.48 -11.48 -0.32
CA ILE A 23 -0.29 -12.14 -1.62
C ILE A 23 0.04 -13.62 -1.42
N GLY A 24 -1.03 -14.41 -1.51
CA GLY A 24 -1.11 -15.85 -1.28
C GLY A 24 0.16 -16.65 -1.58
N ASN A 25 0.59 -17.40 -0.56
CA ASN A 25 1.57 -18.49 -0.60
C ASN A 25 3.05 -18.13 -0.84
N SER A 26 3.42 -16.86 -0.89
CA SER A 26 4.83 -16.46 -0.98
C SER A 26 5.40 -16.15 0.41
N ASN A 27 6.67 -16.45 0.68
CA ASN A 27 7.38 -16.05 1.92
C ASN A 27 7.68 -14.53 1.90
N SER A 28 6.71 -13.74 1.49
CA SER A 28 6.83 -12.31 1.23
C SER A 28 6.35 -11.52 2.43
N SER A 29 7.02 -10.40 2.67
CA SER A 29 6.65 -9.49 3.74
C SER A 29 6.54 -8.07 3.19
N VAL A 30 5.79 -7.24 3.89
CA VAL A 30 5.66 -5.82 3.59
C VAL A 30 6.14 -5.04 4.79
N GLU A 31 7.12 -4.17 4.56
CA GLU A 31 7.49 -3.13 5.52
C GLU A 31 6.63 -1.90 5.28
N ILE A 32 6.05 -1.38 6.36
CA ILE A 32 5.14 -0.26 6.38
C ILE A 32 5.73 0.80 7.31
N THR A 33 5.90 2.02 6.82
CA THR A 33 6.38 3.16 7.62
C THR A 33 5.41 4.33 7.49
N LYS A 34 4.90 4.83 8.62
CA LYS A 34 4.01 5.99 8.66
C LYS A 34 4.79 7.31 8.70
N LYS A 35 4.33 8.31 7.94
CA LYS A 35 4.89 9.67 7.85
C LYS A 35 3.74 10.67 7.75
N GLY A 36 3.29 11.20 8.89
CA GLY A 36 2.04 11.95 9.00
C GLY A 36 0.83 11.15 8.49
N GLU A 37 0.11 11.71 7.52
CA GLU A 37 -1.04 11.05 6.86
C GLU A 37 -0.62 10.04 5.77
N ARG A 38 0.65 10.05 5.38
CA ARG A 38 1.17 9.18 4.33
C ARG A 38 1.79 7.92 4.91
N VAL A 39 1.80 6.89 4.09
CA VAL A 39 2.47 5.62 4.37
C VAL A 39 3.39 5.26 3.22
N GLN A 40 4.60 4.87 3.58
CA GLN A 40 5.59 4.27 2.70
C GLN A 40 5.56 2.75 2.86
N ILE A 41 5.55 2.02 1.75
CA ILE A 41 5.62 0.55 1.77
C ILE A 41 6.81 0.02 0.98
N TYR A 42 7.33 -1.13 1.42
CA TYR A 42 8.39 -1.87 0.75
C TYR A 42 8.09 -3.37 0.80
N ILE A 43 7.89 -3.99 -0.36
CA ILE A 43 7.56 -5.42 -0.45
C ILE A 43 8.86 -6.22 -0.63
N LYS A 44 9.06 -7.22 0.22
CA LYS A 44 10.19 -8.16 0.23
C LYS A 44 9.74 -9.54 -0.23
N GLY A 45 10.65 -10.29 -0.83
CA GLY A 45 10.49 -11.74 -1.06
C GLY A 45 9.76 -12.14 -2.34
N LEU A 46 9.30 -11.17 -3.13
CA LEU A 46 8.84 -11.41 -4.49
C LEU A 46 9.97 -11.11 -5.47
N ASP A 47 10.12 -12.00 -6.45
CA ASP A 47 11.09 -11.88 -7.55
C ASP A 47 10.59 -10.80 -8.52
N PHE A 48 10.46 -9.57 -8.02
CA PHE A 48 10.13 -8.41 -8.82
C PHE A 48 11.40 -7.96 -9.55
N SER A 49 11.60 -8.49 -10.76
CA SER A 49 12.56 -7.97 -11.74
C SER A 49 12.40 -6.46 -11.96
N ASP A 50 11.20 -5.95 -11.72
CA ASP A 50 10.78 -4.56 -11.81
C ASP A 50 10.34 -4.08 -10.42
N THR A 51 11.27 -3.76 -9.53
CA THR A 51 10.92 -3.35 -8.16
C THR A 51 10.28 -1.96 -8.19
N ILE A 52 8.97 -1.91 -8.37
CA ILE A 52 8.20 -0.68 -8.26
C ILE A 52 7.93 -0.45 -6.78
N PHE A 53 8.43 0.67 -6.27
CA PHE A 53 8.11 1.09 -4.92
C PHE A 53 6.92 2.02 -4.94
N ILE A 54 5.91 1.64 -4.17
CA ILE A 54 4.90 2.60 -3.75
C ILE A 54 5.52 3.36 -2.58
N HIS A 55 6.26 4.39 -2.96
CA HIS A 55 7.08 5.15 -2.04
C HIS A 55 6.22 5.85 -0.99
N ASN A 56 5.05 6.39 -1.37
CA ASN A 56 4.19 7.10 -0.43
C ASN A 56 2.76 7.29 -0.94
N PHE A 57 1.76 6.91 -0.15
CA PHE A 57 0.35 7.22 -0.43
C PHE A 57 -0.41 7.60 0.84
N ILE A 58 -1.58 8.23 0.68
CA ILE A 58 -2.51 8.53 1.78
C ILE A 58 -3.54 7.38 1.83
N PRO A 59 -3.47 6.46 2.80
CA PRO A 59 -4.29 5.24 2.76
C PRO A 59 -5.79 5.50 2.71
N SER A 60 -6.28 6.45 3.51
CA SER A 60 -7.70 6.80 3.56
C SER A 60 -8.22 7.36 2.23
N GLU A 61 -7.40 8.13 1.50
CA GLU A 61 -7.80 8.67 0.20
C GLU A 61 -7.75 7.61 -0.91
N ILE A 62 -6.76 6.72 -0.92
CA ILE A 62 -6.74 5.58 -1.85
C ILE A 62 -7.95 4.68 -1.62
N MET A 63 -8.31 4.42 -0.36
CA MET A 63 -9.49 3.64 -0.02
C MET A 63 -10.77 4.30 -0.54
N LYS A 64 -10.94 5.62 -0.37
CA LYS A 64 -12.09 6.36 -0.91
C LYS A 64 -12.17 6.24 -2.43
N LEU A 65 -11.04 6.40 -3.13
CA LEU A 65 -11.00 6.25 -4.58
C LEU A 65 -11.36 4.82 -5.02
N GLY A 66 -10.86 3.80 -4.31
CA GLY A 66 -11.21 2.40 -4.57
C GLY A 66 -12.70 2.11 -4.38
N LEU A 67 -13.31 2.68 -3.32
CA LEU A 67 -14.76 2.59 -3.09
C LEU A 67 -15.57 3.31 -4.18
N GLU A 68 -15.15 4.51 -4.59
CA GLU A 68 -15.78 5.27 -5.69
C GLU A 68 -15.71 4.50 -7.03
N ALA A 69 -14.58 3.83 -7.28
CA ALA A 69 -14.35 2.99 -8.46
C ALA A 69 -15.01 1.60 -8.36
N LYS A 70 -15.56 1.22 -7.19
CA LYS A 70 -16.11 -0.11 -6.89
C LYS A 70 -15.10 -1.26 -6.93
N GLU A 71 -13.84 -0.96 -6.65
CA GLU A 71 -12.78 -1.97 -6.44
C GLU A 71 -12.91 -2.63 -5.06
N TYR A 72 -13.54 -1.93 -4.11
CA TYR A 72 -13.88 -2.44 -2.78
C TYR A 72 -15.34 -2.22 -2.45
N GLU A 73 -15.88 -3.10 -1.60
CA GLU A 73 -17.19 -2.93 -0.99
C GLU A 73 -17.06 -2.16 0.33
N LYS A 74 -18.01 -1.25 0.59
CA LYS A 74 -18.01 -0.40 1.79
C LYS A 74 -18.03 -1.20 3.10
N GLU A 75 -18.52 -2.44 3.06
CA GLU A 75 -18.62 -3.32 4.22
C GLU A 75 -17.30 -3.99 4.58
N TRP A 76 -16.34 -4.01 3.65
CA TRP A 76 -15.07 -4.73 3.84
C TRP A 76 -14.03 -3.86 4.56
N CYS A 77 -14.20 -2.54 4.57
CA CYS A 77 -13.16 -1.62 5.03
C CYS A 77 -13.73 -0.40 5.79
N ASP A 78 -13.17 -0.08 6.96
CA ASP A 78 -13.41 1.18 7.67
C ASP A 78 -12.32 2.19 7.32
N VAL A 79 -12.67 3.19 6.49
CA VAL A 79 -11.76 4.26 6.03
C VAL A 79 -11.13 5.04 7.17
N ASN A 80 -11.77 5.10 8.34
CA ASN A 80 -11.28 5.84 9.50
C ASN A 80 -10.41 4.99 10.43
N ASN A 81 -10.39 3.67 10.24
CA ASN A 81 -9.70 2.74 11.12
C ASN A 81 -9.01 1.64 10.31
N LEU A 82 -8.13 2.05 9.39
CA LEU A 82 -7.35 1.15 8.56
C LEU A 82 -6.31 0.38 9.38
N THR A 83 -6.15 -0.90 9.08
CA THR A 83 -5.14 -1.79 9.63
C THR A 83 -3.89 -1.87 8.74
N LEU A 84 -2.83 -2.48 9.23
CA LEU A 84 -1.63 -2.74 8.42
C LEU A 84 -1.92 -3.66 7.22
N GLY A 85 -2.84 -4.61 7.35
CA GLY A 85 -3.32 -5.44 6.24
C GLY A 85 -4.07 -4.63 5.18
N ASP A 86 -4.92 -3.69 5.60
CA ASP A 86 -5.59 -2.78 4.65
C ASP A 86 -4.58 -1.94 3.89
N VAL A 87 -3.50 -1.51 4.54
CA VAL A 87 -2.42 -0.74 3.90
C VAL A 87 -1.68 -1.57 2.86
N ASP A 88 -1.37 -2.84 3.11
CA ASP A 88 -0.77 -3.74 2.12
C ASP A 88 -1.68 -3.88 0.88
N LEU A 89 -2.97 -4.14 1.11
CA LEU A 89 -3.98 -4.22 0.06
C LEU A 89 -4.08 -2.92 -0.77
N LEU A 90 -4.10 -1.76 -0.10
CA LEU A 90 -4.09 -0.45 -0.77
C LEU A 90 -2.81 -0.18 -1.55
N GLY A 91 -1.69 -0.74 -1.08
CA GLY A 91 -0.46 -0.83 -1.84
C GLY A 91 -0.69 -1.54 -3.16
N THR A 92 -1.21 -2.76 -3.14
CA THR A 92 -1.51 -3.52 -4.36
C THR A 92 -2.40 -2.73 -5.33
N LEU A 93 -3.47 -2.11 -4.84
CA LEU A 93 -4.36 -1.29 -5.67
C LEU A 93 -3.63 -0.09 -6.32
N ALA A 94 -2.78 0.60 -5.55
CA ALA A 94 -1.99 1.71 -6.08
C ALA A 94 -0.99 1.24 -7.15
N TYR A 95 -0.42 0.04 -7.01
CA TYR A 95 0.41 -0.58 -8.04
C TYR A 95 -0.40 -0.89 -9.30
N GLU A 96 -1.54 -1.55 -9.17
CA GLU A 96 -2.40 -1.93 -10.31
C GLU A 96 -2.87 -0.70 -11.08
N THR A 97 -3.21 0.36 -10.36
CA THR A 97 -3.59 1.65 -10.96
C THR A 97 -2.44 2.26 -11.76
N HIS A 98 -1.22 2.22 -11.24
CA HIS A 98 -0.04 2.71 -11.95
C HIS A 98 0.21 1.97 -13.28
N HIS A 99 -0.12 0.68 -13.33
CA HIS A 99 0.03 -0.17 -14.51
C HIS A 99 -1.18 -0.11 -15.46
N GLY A 100 -2.20 0.70 -15.15
CA GLY A 100 -3.40 0.80 -15.96
C GLY A 100 -4.30 -0.43 -15.90
N ILE A 101 -4.13 -1.29 -14.89
CA ILE A 101 -5.01 -2.44 -14.63
C ILE A 101 -6.32 -1.94 -14.04
N VAL A 102 -6.22 -1.01 -13.09
CA VAL A 102 -7.34 -0.34 -12.44
C VAL A 102 -7.35 1.14 -12.80
N ASN A 103 -8.52 1.75 -12.94
CA ASN A 103 -8.65 3.18 -13.19
C ASN A 103 -9.31 3.89 -12.00
N LEU A 104 -8.49 4.48 -11.13
CA LEU A 104 -8.94 5.31 -10.01
C LEU A 104 -9.09 6.80 -10.36
N GLY A 105 -8.99 7.16 -11.65
CA GLY A 105 -9.11 8.52 -12.14
C GLY A 105 -7.90 9.43 -11.85
N GLU A 106 -7.99 10.68 -12.29
CA GLU A 106 -6.87 11.64 -12.22
C GLU A 106 -6.44 11.99 -10.78
N ARG A 107 -7.39 11.99 -9.83
CA ARG A 107 -7.13 12.27 -8.40
C ARG A 107 -6.08 11.32 -7.80
N PHE A 108 -5.92 10.12 -8.35
CA PHE A 108 -4.92 9.16 -7.88
C PHE A 108 -3.50 9.75 -7.80
N LYS A 109 -3.12 10.60 -8.77
CA LYS A 109 -1.79 11.23 -8.84
C LYS A 109 -1.50 12.19 -7.69
N GLU A 110 -2.54 12.69 -7.01
CA GLU A 110 -2.42 13.59 -5.87
C GLU A 110 -2.19 12.81 -4.56
N VAL A 111 -2.71 11.59 -4.49
CA VAL A 111 -2.80 10.80 -3.25
C VAL A 111 -1.80 9.64 -3.20
N ALA A 112 -1.22 9.24 -4.34
CA ALA A 112 -0.15 8.24 -4.42
C ALA A 112 1.04 8.76 -5.23
N GLN A 113 2.24 8.49 -4.71
CA GLN A 113 3.50 8.67 -5.41
C GLN A 113 4.14 7.30 -5.62
N ILE A 114 4.22 6.89 -6.88
CA ILE A 114 4.85 5.64 -7.32
C ILE A 114 6.24 5.97 -7.82
N VAL A 115 7.26 5.37 -7.21
CA VAL A 115 8.66 5.54 -7.58
C VAL A 115 9.12 4.20 -8.14
N LYS A 116 9.45 4.17 -9.42
CA LYS A 116 10.16 3.02 -9.98
C LYS A 116 11.55 2.99 -9.34
N ASN A 117 11.96 1.84 -8.82
CA ASN A 117 13.37 1.67 -8.49
C ASN A 117 14.12 1.64 -9.82
N GLU A 118 14.72 2.76 -10.19
CA GLU A 118 15.79 2.71 -11.17
C GLU A 118 16.90 1.91 -10.49
N ARG A 119 17.02 0.61 -10.80
CA ARG A 119 18.28 -0.10 -10.60
C ARG A 119 19.32 0.79 -11.29
N LYS A 120 20.09 1.55 -10.52
CA LYS A 120 21.34 2.08 -11.02
C LYS A 120 22.13 0.84 -11.40
N GLY A 121 22.23 0.60 -12.71
CA GLY A 121 23.06 -0.46 -13.24
C GLY A 121 24.43 -0.36 -12.61
N GLU A 122 24.83 -1.45 -11.97
CA GLU A 122 26.24 -1.81 -11.90
C GLU A 122 26.78 -2.02 -13.32
#